data_AF-A0A3D1F734-F1
#
_entry.id   AF-A0A3D1F734-F1
#
_cell.length_a   1.000
_cell.length_b   1.000
_cell.length_c   1.000
_cell.angle_alpha   90.00
_cell.angle_beta   90.00
_cell.angle_gamma   90.00
#
_symmetry.space_group_name_H-M   'P 1'
#
loop_
_entity.id
_entity.type
_entity.pdbx_description
1 polymer ?
#
loop_
_entity_poly.entity_id
_entity_poly.type
_entity_poly.pdbx_seq_one_letter_code
_entity_poly.pdbx_strand_id
1 'polypeptide(L)'
;FSFGDYFKEEAIVWAWEFLTSELKLNPEVLWVSVYQEDKEAFTLWKHKVGFPEERIVKLGAKDNFWPSNAIEDGPNGPCGPCSEIFFDYGKDTGCKKSDCKPGCDCGRFVEIWNLVFTQFNRKDKGIVEPLPSKNIDTGMGLERMASVMQGVKSNFDIDIFKPIIKAILGYLPFPPQADQPTAETIDPLLFSP
;
A
#
# COMPACT_ATOMS: atom_id res chain seq x y z
N PHE A 1 -8.05 -11.02 -7.21
CA PHE A 1 -9.34 -11.41 -6.60
C PHE A 1 -9.38 -12.93 -6.41
N SER A 2 -9.98 -13.41 -5.32
CA SER A 2 -10.35 -14.81 -5.08
C SER A 2 -11.79 -14.87 -4.60
N PHE A 3 -12.61 -15.75 -5.15
CA PHE A 3 -14.01 -15.94 -4.74
C PHE A 3 -14.21 -17.38 -4.24
N GLY A 4 -14.06 -17.59 -2.93
CA GLY A 4 -14.20 -18.91 -2.30
C GLY A 4 -13.15 -19.95 -2.71
N ASP A 5 -12.01 -19.50 -3.26
CA ASP A 5 -10.90 -20.35 -3.71
C ASP A 5 -9.75 -20.30 -2.69
N TYR A 6 -8.69 -19.54 -2.96
CA TYR A 6 -7.59 -19.31 -2.04
C TYR A 6 -7.85 -18.14 -1.07
N PHE A 7 -7.07 -18.03 0.01
CA PHE A 7 -7.25 -16.98 1.00
C PHE A 7 -5.91 -16.31 1.37
N LYS A 8 -5.66 -16.05 2.67
CA LYS A 8 -4.55 -15.19 3.12
C LYS A 8 -3.17 -15.71 2.73
N GLU A 9 -2.92 -17.01 2.87
CA GLU A 9 -1.58 -17.57 2.66
C GLU A 9 -1.12 -17.33 1.22
N GLU A 10 -1.92 -17.74 0.24
CA GLU A 10 -1.59 -17.57 -1.18
C GLU A 10 -1.56 -16.10 -1.57
N ALA A 11 -2.53 -15.29 -1.10
CA ALA A 11 -2.57 -13.86 -1.41
C ALA A 11 -1.31 -13.12 -0.92
N ILE A 12 -0.85 -13.39 0.30
CA ILE A 12 0.35 -12.79 0.88
C ILE A 12 1.60 -13.27 0.14
N VAL A 13 1.72 -14.59 -0.09
CA VAL A 13 2.90 -15.17 -0.74
C VAL A 13 3.04 -14.67 -2.18
N TRP A 14 1.96 -14.64 -2.96
CA TRP A 14 2.02 -14.17 -4.34
C TRP A 14 2.23 -12.66 -4.46
N ALA A 15 1.64 -11.86 -3.57
CA ALA A 15 1.92 -10.42 -3.55
C ALA A 15 3.41 -10.16 -3.28
N TRP A 16 3.99 -10.91 -2.34
CA TRP A 16 5.41 -10.82 -2.03
C TRP A 16 6.31 -11.28 -3.19
N GLU A 17 6.00 -12.44 -3.78
CA GLU A 17 6.71 -12.99 -4.93
C GLU A 17 6.68 -12.02 -6.12
N PHE A 18 5.51 -11.45 -6.43
CA PHE A 18 5.39 -10.49 -7.52
C PHE A 18 6.26 -9.24 -7.30
N LEU A 19 6.22 -8.65 -6.10
CA LEU A 19 7.01 -7.45 -5.81
C LEU A 19 8.52 -7.71 -5.85
N THR A 20 8.97 -8.86 -5.34
CA THR A 20 10.41 -9.09 -5.10
C THR A 20 11.09 -9.93 -6.17
N SER A 21 10.35 -10.82 -6.85
CA SER A 21 10.90 -11.71 -7.87
C SER A 21 10.58 -11.21 -9.28
N GLU A 22 9.34 -10.79 -9.55
CA GLU A 22 8.93 -10.28 -10.87
C GLU A 22 9.33 -8.82 -11.06
N LEU A 23 8.95 -7.94 -10.12
CA LEU A 23 9.31 -6.51 -10.15
C LEU A 23 10.72 -6.22 -9.61
N LYS A 24 11.35 -7.20 -8.95
CA LYS A 24 12.73 -7.09 -8.42
C LYS A 24 12.95 -5.90 -7.48
N LEU A 25 11.90 -5.50 -6.76
CA LEU A 25 12.04 -4.50 -5.71
C LEU A 25 12.92 -5.03 -4.60
N ASN A 26 13.81 -4.19 -4.10
CA ASN A 26 14.62 -4.51 -2.94
C ASN A 26 13.70 -4.79 -1.72
N PRO A 27 13.74 -5.99 -1.13
CA PRO A 27 12.97 -6.31 0.07
C PRO A 27 13.21 -5.36 1.25
N GLU A 28 14.37 -4.71 1.32
CA GLU A 28 14.77 -3.80 2.41
C GLU A 28 13.99 -2.48 2.44
N VAL A 29 13.43 -2.06 1.30
CA VAL A 29 12.64 -0.82 1.21
C VAL A 29 11.14 -1.05 1.37
N LEU A 30 10.73 -2.30 1.63
CA LEU A 30 9.34 -2.67 1.84
C LEU A 30 9.01 -2.77 3.33
N TRP A 31 7.78 -2.41 3.66
CA TRP A 31 7.18 -2.59 4.99
C TRP A 31 5.77 -3.14 4.81
N VAL A 32 5.24 -3.81 5.83
CA VAL A 32 3.87 -4.32 5.79
C VAL A 32 3.09 -3.90 7.02
N SER A 33 1.79 -3.69 6.87
CA SER A 33 0.86 -3.54 7.97
C SER A 33 -0.13 -4.70 8.02
N VAL A 34 -0.66 -4.99 9.21
CA VAL A 34 -1.73 -5.96 9.43
C VAL A 34 -2.71 -5.39 10.46
N TYR A 35 -3.99 -5.77 10.34
CA TYR A 35 -4.97 -5.45 11.37
C TYR A 35 -4.51 -5.99 12.73
N GLN A 36 -4.57 -5.15 13.78
CA GLN A 36 -4.00 -5.46 15.09
C GLN A 36 -4.54 -6.75 15.74
N GLU A 37 -5.74 -7.19 15.36
CA GLU A 37 -6.36 -8.43 15.85
C GLU A 37 -6.14 -9.62 14.90
N ASP A 38 -5.62 -9.40 13.69
CA ASP A 38 -5.36 -10.43 12.69
C ASP A 38 -4.00 -11.11 12.92
N LYS A 39 -3.99 -12.04 13.89
CA LYS A 39 -2.81 -12.85 14.21
C LYS A 39 -2.37 -13.75 13.05
N GLU A 40 -3.30 -14.19 12.22
CA GLU A 40 -3.03 -15.09 11.10
C GLU A 40 -2.19 -14.39 10.03
N ALA A 41 -2.59 -13.18 9.60
CA ALA A 41 -1.82 -12.39 8.65
C ALA A 41 -0.42 -12.06 9.18
N PHE A 42 -0.30 -11.69 10.47
CA PHE A 42 0.98 -11.47 11.13
C PHE A 42 1.89 -12.71 11.08
N THR A 43 1.36 -13.88 11.44
CA THR A 43 2.09 -15.15 11.42
C THR A 43 2.52 -15.53 10.00
N LEU A 44 1.67 -15.31 8.99
CA LEU A 44 2.01 -15.58 7.60
C LEU A 44 3.17 -14.69 7.12
N TRP A 45 3.11 -13.38 7.33
CA TRP A 45 4.24 -12.50 7.01
C TRP A 45 5.52 -12.90 7.73
N LYS A 46 5.46 -13.13 9.04
CA LYS A 46 6.64 -13.45 9.84
C LYS A 46 7.26 -14.80 9.50
N HIS A 47 6.46 -15.85 9.34
CA HIS A 47 6.96 -17.22 9.28
C HIS A 47 6.88 -17.84 7.89
N LYS A 48 5.83 -17.54 7.11
CA LYS A 48 5.68 -18.09 5.76
C LYS A 48 6.53 -17.31 4.76
N VAL A 49 6.46 -15.97 4.82
CA VAL A 49 7.29 -15.09 3.98
C VAL A 49 8.69 -14.93 4.57
N GLY A 50 8.84 -14.98 5.90
CA GLY A 50 10.11 -14.69 6.56
C GLY A 50 10.40 -13.19 6.68
N PHE A 51 9.35 -12.37 6.69
CA PHE A 51 9.47 -10.91 6.74
C PHE A 51 9.95 -10.45 8.13
N PRO A 52 10.88 -9.48 8.24
CA PRO A 52 11.39 -9.03 9.52
C PRO A 52 10.29 -8.43 10.41
N GLU A 53 10.20 -8.92 11.64
CA GLU A 53 9.11 -8.59 12.57
C GLU A 53 9.02 -7.08 12.88
N GLU A 54 10.16 -6.40 12.97
CA GLU A 54 10.25 -4.97 13.21
C GLU A 54 9.65 -4.11 12.09
N ARG A 55 9.45 -4.70 10.89
CA ARG A 55 8.82 -4.05 9.73
C ARG A 55 7.38 -4.53 9.47
N ILE A 56 6.81 -5.34 10.38
CA ILE A 56 5.39 -5.73 10.38
C ILE A 56 4.64 -4.86 11.39
N VAL A 57 3.95 -3.83 10.90
CA VAL A 57 3.23 -2.87 11.75
C VAL A 57 1.80 -3.35 12.02
N LYS A 58 1.37 -3.31 13.28
CA LYS A 58 -0.03 -3.57 13.64
C LYS A 58 -0.79 -2.24 13.68
N LEU A 59 -1.82 -2.09 12.85
CA LEU A 59 -2.65 -0.88 12.83
C LEU A 59 -4.11 -1.20 13.20
N GLY A 60 -4.83 -0.15 13.60
CA GLY A 60 -6.23 -0.24 13.99
C GLY A 60 -7.17 -0.38 12.80
N ALA A 61 -8.47 -0.41 13.08
CA ALA A 61 -9.49 -0.65 12.06
C ALA A 61 -9.54 0.46 10.99
N LYS A 62 -9.21 1.70 11.37
CA LYS A 62 -9.17 2.85 10.45
C LYS A 62 -8.25 2.59 9.24
N ASP A 63 -7.13 1.90 9.46
CA ASP A 63 -6.10 1.69 8.44
C ASP A 63 -6.15 0.26 7.89
N ASN A 64 -6.40 -0.75 8.74
CA ASN A 64 -6.34 -2.16 8.35
C ASN A 64 -7.68 -2.91 8.41
N PHE A 65 -8.79 -2.21 8.28
CA PHE A 65 -10.09 -2.82 8.02
C PHE A 65 -10.72 -2.13 6.82
N TRP A 66 -11.16 -2.88 5.81
CA TRP A 66 -11.66 -2.29 4.57
C TRP A 66 -13.15 -2.53 4.36
N PRO A 67 -13.94 -1.50 3.96
CA PRO A 67 -13.53 -0.09 3.87
C PRO A 67 -13.12 0.49 5.25
N SER A 68 -12.27 1.52 5.27
CA SER A 68 -11.65 2.09 6.47
C SER A 68 -12.64 2.47 7.58
N ASN A 69 -13.86 2.81 7.20
CA ASN A 69 -14.92 3.17 8.11
C ASN A 69 -15.97 2.06 8.32
N ALA A 70 -15.75 0.84 7.84
CA ALA A 70 -16.72 -0.25 7.89
C ALA A 70 -17.25 -0.53 9.31
N ILE A 71 -16.40 -0.45 10.33
CA ILE A 71 -16.84 -0.71 11.72
C ILE A 71 -17.71 0.42 12.27
N GLU A 72 -17.48 1.66 11.83
CA GLU A 72 -18.18 2.84 12.32
C GLU A 72 -19.41 3.13 11.45
N ASP A 73 -19.23 3.80 10.31
CA ASP A 73 -20.29 4.35 9.46
C ASP A 73 -20.16 3.97 7.97
N GLY A 74 -19.34 2.97 7.65
CA GLY A 74 -19.08 2.52 6.29
C GLY A 74 -20.31 2.02 5.53
N PRO A 75 -20.22 1.80 4.23
CA PRO A 75 -21.33 1.28 3.44
C PRO A 75 -21.67 -0.17 3.84
N ASN A 76 -22.93 -0.57 3.71
CA ASN A 76 -23.31 -1.98 3.78
C ASN A 76 -22.64 -2.75 2.63
N GLY A 77 -22.19 -3.97 2.91
CA GLY A 77 -21.55 -4.82 1.91
C GLY A 77 -20.33 -5.57 2.45
N PRO A 78 -19.63 -6.30 1.56
CA PRO A 78 -18.45 -7.06 1.90
C PRO A 78 -17.36 -6.19 2.55
N CYS A 79 -16.80 -6.68 3.65
CA CYS A 79 -15.74 -6.03 4.39
C CYS A 79 -14.83 -7.07 5.08
N GLY A 80 -13.70 -6.63 5.59
CA GLY A 80 -12.78 -7.49 6.33
C GLY A 80 -11.51 -6.79 6.76
N PRO A 81 -10.70 -7.45 7.61
CA PRO A 81 -9.36 -7.00 7.89
C PRO A 81 -8.53 -7.04 6.61
N CYS A 82 -7.49 -6.21 6.55
CA CYS A 82 -6.56 -6.22 5.45
C CYS A 82 -5.11 -6.17 5.93
N SER A 83 -4.21 -6.41 4.99
CA SER A 83 -2.78 -6.21 5.13
C SER A 83 -2.29 -5.36 3.98
N GLU A 84 -1.54 -4.30 4.28
CA GLU A 84 -1.05 -3.38 3.26
C GLU A 84 0.47 -3.48 3.16
N ILE A 85 0.98 -3.24 1.96
CA ILE A 85 2.41 -3.20 1.64
C ILE A 85 2.78 -1.75 1.32
N PHE A 86 3.84 -1.27 1.97
CA PHE A 86 4.33 0.08 1.86
C PHE A 86 5.74 0.09 1.26
N PHE A 87 6.00 1.14 0.50
CA PHE A 87 7.33 1.52 0.07
C PHE A 87 7.88 2.62 0.98
N ASP A 88 9.12 2.46 1.44
CA ASP A 88 9.85 3.44 2.27
C ASP A 88 10.75 4.32 1.39
N TYR A 89 10.40 5.61 1.26
CA TYR A 89 11.23 6.61 0.58
C TYR A 89 12.51 7.01 1.34
N GLY A 90 12.80 6.35 2.46
CA GLY A 90 14.00 6.53 3.26
C GLY A 90 13.83 7.55 4.38
N LYS A 91 14.72 7.46 5.38
CA LYS A 91 14.71 8.26 6.61
C LYS A 91 14.79 9.78 6.41
N ASP A 92 15.32 10.22 5.27
CA ASP A 92 15.45 11.64 4.93
C ASP A 92 14.15 12.24 4.37
N THR A 93 13.15 11.40 4.11
CA THR A 93 11.81 11.78 3.66
C THR A 93 10.83 11.86 4.84
N GLY A 94 9.85 12.75 4.73
CA GLY A 94 8.76 12.90 5.71
C GLY A 94 9.18 13.58 7.01
N CYS A 95 8.70 13.08 8.15
CA CYS A 95 8.84 13.76 9.45
C CYS A 95 10.23 13.61 10.10
N LYS A 96 11.11 12.77 9.54
CA LYS A 96 12.51 12.53 9.99
C LYS A 96 12.64 12.04 11.44
N LYS A 97 11.54 11.58 12.07
CA LYS A 97 11.59 10.97 13.40
C LYS A 97 12.15 9.55 13.30
N SER A 98 12.93 9.15 14.30
CA SER A 98 13.57 7.83 14.35
C SER A 98 12.58 6.67 14.47
N ASP A 99 11.37 6.92 15.00
CA ASP A 99 10.30 5.95 15.18
C ASP A 99 9.23 5.99 14.06
N CYS A 100 9.51 6.72 12.98
CA CYS A 100 8.60 6.82 11.84
C CYS A 100 8.45 5.46 11.14
N LYS A 101 7.19 5.03 10.95
CA LYS A 101 6.76 3.76 10.36
C LYS A 101 5.41 3.92 9.64
N PRO A 102 4.93 2.91 8.86
CA PRO A 102 3.57 2.92 8.31
C PRO A 102 2.49 3.32 9.34
N GLY A 103 1.49 4.07 8.89
CA GLY A 103 0.53 4.77 9.75
C GLY A 103 0.94 6.21 10.13
N CYS A 104 2.15 6.64 9.77
CA CYS A 104 2.57 8.04 9.86
C CYS A 104 2.23 8.80 8.57
N ASP A 105 1.38 9.82 8.68
CA ASP A 105 0.93 10.64 7.54
C ASP A 105 1.96 11.73 7.14
N CYS A 106 3.23 11.35 7.05
CA CYS A 106 4.32 12.29 6.72
C CYS A 106 4.85 12.15 5.29
N GLY A 107 4.32 11.22 4.50
CA GLY A 107 4.74 10.97 3.11
C GLY A 107 6.03 10.15 2.95
N ARG A 108 6.64 9.64 4.03
CA ARG A 108 7.79 8.72 3.94
C ARG A 108 7.38 7.32 3.46
N PHE A 109 6.31 6.79 4.04
CA PHE A 109 5.79 5.47 3.71
C PHE A 109 4.58 5.64 2.82
N VAL A 110 4.64 5.09 1.60
CA VAL A 110 3.52 5.12 0.67
C VAL A 110 2.99 3.70 0.50
N GLU A 111 1.71 3.54 0.77
CA GLU A 111 0.98 2.31 0.50
C GLU A 111 0.97 2.05 -1.00
N ILE A 112 1.52 0.93 -1.43
CA ILE A 112 1.55 0.52 -2.84
C ILE A 112 0.50 -0.53 -3.16
N TRP A 113 0.15 -1.40 -2.19
CA TRP A 113 -0.77 -2.51 -2.40
C TRP A 113 -1.54 -2.86 -1.12
N ASN A 114 -2.85 -2.96 -1.20
CA ASN A 114 -3.73 -3.44 -0.13
C ASN A 114 -4.26 -4.85 -0.46
N LEU A 115 -4.15 -5.78 0.49
CA LEU A 115 -4.66 -7.15 0.46
C LEU A 115 -5.83 -7.28 1.44
N VAL A 116 -7.05 -7.18 0.95
CA VAL A 116 -8.28 -7.25 1.77
C VAL A 116 -8.76 -8.68 1.89
N PHE A 117 -8.89 -9.14 3.13
CA PHE A 117 -9.37 -10.47 3.50
C PHE A 117 -10.86 -10.43 3.76
N THR A 118 -11.64 -10.19 2.71
CA THR A 118 -13.10 -10.07 2.79
C THR A 118 -13.73 -11.34 3.36
N GLN A 119 -14.30 -11.22 4.56
CA GLN A 119 -14.85 -12.36 5.30
C GLN A 119 -16.13 -12.00 6.07
N PHE A 120 -16.53 -10.73 6.02
CA PHE A 120 -17.74 -10.24 6.63
C PHE A 120 -18.60 -9.45 5.65
N ASN A 121 -19.86 -9.29 5.99
CA ASN A 121 -20.81 -8.41 5.34
C ASN A 121 -21.33 -7.43 6.39
N ARG A 122 -21.00 -6.15 6.22
CA ARG A 122 -21.54 -5.08 7.05
C ARG A 122 -23.01 -4.85 6.69
N LYS A 123 -23.85 -4.74 7.70
CA LYS A 123 -25.26 -4.35 7.63
C LYS A 123 -25.51 -3.06 8.42
N ASP A 124 -26.73 -2.58 8.32
CA ASP A 124 -27.18 -1.39 9.05
C ASP A 124 -26.87 -1.49 10.55
N LYS A 125 -26.63 -0.32 11.16
CA LYS A 125 -26.31 -0.18 12.59
C LYS A 125 -24.98 -0.85 13.00
N GLY A 126 -24.05 -1.00 12.06
CA GLY A 126 -22.70 -1.51 12.33
C GLY A 126 -22.65 -3.01 12.61
N ILE A 127 -23.69 -3.76 12.24
CA ILE A 127 -23.70 -5.21 12.38
C ILE A 127 -22.74 -5.81 11.34
N VAL A 128 -21.83 -6.68 11.78
CA VAL A 128 -20.85 -7.34 10.92
C VAL A 128 -21.08 -8.86 10.99
N GLU A 129 -21.62 -9.43 9.91
CA GLU A 129 -21.95 -10.87 9.84
C GLU A 129 -20.93 -11.62 8.96
N PRO A 130 -20.60 -12.88 9.26
CA PRO A 130 -19.75 -13.69 8.40
C PRO A 130 -20.32 -13.86 6.98
N LEU A 131 -19.46 -13.79 5.96
CA LEU A 131 -19.83 -14.16 4.59
C LEU A 131 -19.96 -15.69 4.44
N PRO A 132 -20.80 -16.18 3.50
CA PRO A 132 -20.89 -17.61 3.19
C PRO A 132 -19.57 -18.24 2.73
N SER A 133 -18.69 -17.42 2.15
CA SER A 133 -17.35 -17.81 1.72
C SER A 133 -16.39 -16.66 1.95
N LYS A 134 -15.16 -17.00 2.32
CA LYS A 134 -14.07 -16.03 2.43
C LYS A 134 -13.50 -15.73 1.06
N ASN A 135 -13.18 -14.47 0.79
CA ASN A 135 -12.74 -13.99 -0.52
C ASN A 135 -11.52 -13.08 -0.36
N ILE A 136 -10.78 -12.87 -1.44
CA ILE A 136 -9.67 -11.93 -1.52
C ILE A 136 -10.00 -10.82 -2.50
N ASP A 137 -9.86 -9.58 -2.06
CA ASP A 137 -9.87 -8.38 -2.89
C ASP A 137 -8.53 -7.67 -2.71
N THR A 138 -7.82 -7.38 -3.80
CA THR A 138 -6.51 -6.72 -3.72
C THR A 138 -6.49 -5.51 -4.64
N GLY A 139 -6.00 -4.38 -4.15
CA GLY A 139 -5.85 -3.15 -4.93
C GLY A 139 -4.41 -2.65 -4.89
N MET A 140 -3.75 -2.58 -6.04
CA MET A 140 -2.44 -1.97 -6.21
C MET A 140 -2.59 -0.70 -7.05
N GLY A 141 -2.15 0.44 -6.52
CA GLY A 141 -2.23 1.71 -7.25
C GLY A 141 -1.21 1.73 -8.39
N LEU A 142 -1.66 1.68 -9.64
CA LEU A 142 -0.77 1.61 -10.81
C LEU A 142 0.21 2.78 -10.84
N GLU A 143 -0.27 4.00 -10.60
CA GLU A 143 0.53 5.22 -10.65
C GLU A 143 1.55 5.27 -9.50
N ARG A 144 1.17 4.77 -8.30
CA ARG A 144 2.09 4.66 -7.15
C ARG A 144 3.18 3.64 -7.45
N MET A 145 2.82 2.48 -8.00
CA MET A 145 3.79 1.45 -8.37
C MET A 145 4.71 1.96 -9.51
N ALA A 146 4.16 2.64 -10.52
CA ALA A 146 4.95 3.24 -11.58
C ALA A 146 5.93 4.29 -11.05
N SER A 147 5.50 5.12 -10.09
CA SER A 147 6.34 6.11 -9.41
C SER A 147 7.56 5.45 -8.75
N VAL A 148 7.31 4.38 -7.99
CA VAL A 148 8.38 3.57 -7.37
C VAL A 148 9.30 2.94 -8.43
N MET A 149 8.73 2.27 -9.44
CA MET A 149 9.51 1.57 -10.48
C MET A 149 10.33 2.51 -11.37
N GLN A 150 9.88 3.76 -11.55
CA GLN A 150 10.58 4.78 -12.33
C GLN A 150 11.54 5.61 -11.48
N GLY A 151 11.61 5.37 -10.17
CA GLY A 151 12.49 6.11 -9.27
C GLY A 151 12.10 7.58 -9.11
N VAL A 152 10.81 7.91 -9.12
CA VAL A 152 10.31 9.29 -8.94
C VAL A 152 9.47 9.41 -7.67
N LYS A 153 9.47 10.60 -7.05
CA LYS A 153 8.79 10.80 -5.75
C LYS A 153 7.30 11.12 -5.86
N SER A 154 6.82 11.44 -7.06
CA SER A 154 5.44 11.84 -7.31
C SER A 154 4.82 11.02 -8.42
N ASN A 155 3.57 10.63 -8.24
CA ASN A 155 2.78 10.03 -9.32
C ASN A 155 2.73 10.95 -10.56
N PHE A 156 2.77 12.27 -10.38
CA PHE A 156 2.76 13.22 -11.49
C PHE A 156 4.07 13.27 -12.29
N ASP A 157 5.15 12.72 -11.72
CA ASP A 157 6.46 12.64 -12.36
C ASP A 157 6.67 11.32 -13.12
N ILE A 158 5.63 10.48 -13.26
CA ILE A 158 5.73 9.27 -14.09
C ILE A 158 5.52 9.62 -15.57
N ASP A 159 6.05 8.76 -16.43
CA ASP A 159 5.99 8.86 -17.88
C ASP A 159 4.60 9.17 -18.47
N ILE A 160 3.50 8.64 -17.90
CA ILE A 160 2.15 8.90 -18.41
C ILE A 160 1.66 10.33 -18.12
N PHE A 161 2.08 10.94 -17.00
CA PHE A 161 1.63 12.28 -16.60
C PHE A 161 2.50 13.39 -17.18
N LYS A 162 3.82 13.17 -17.35
CA LYS A 162 4.74 14.16 -17.96
C LYS A 162 4.22 14.80 -19.25
N PRO A 163 3.75 14.05 -20.28
CA PRO A 163 3.28 14.66 -21.52
C PRO A 163 1.98 15.45 -21.33
N ILE A 164 1.09 15.00 -20.44
CA ILE A 164 -0.16 15.70 -20.12
C ILE A 164 0.14 17.03 -19.43
N ILE A 165 1.00 17.02 -18.41
CA ILE A 165 1.42 18.23 -17.69
C ILE A 165 2.11 19.20 -18.66
N LYS A 166 3.02 18.70 -19.50
CA LYS A 166 3.69 19.52 -20.53
C LYS A 166 2.69 20.17 -21.49
N ALA A 167 1.65 19.44 -21.91
CA ALA A 167 0.60 19.99 -22.77
C ALA A 167 -0.18 21.09 -22.06
N ILE A 168 -0.59 20.89 -20.79
CA ILE A 168 -1.30 21.88 -19.98
C ILE A 168 -0.45 23.15 -19.83
N LEU A 169 0.83 23.02 -19.50
CA LEU A 169 1.75 24.16 -19.36
C LEU A 169 1.88 24.97 -20.66
N GLY A 170 1.78 24.33 -21.83
CA GLY A 170 1.79 25.01 -23.13
C GLY A 170 0.57 25.92 -23.38
N TYR A 171 -0.52 25.73 -22.64
CA TYR A 171 -1.73 26.58 -22.73
C TYR A 171 -1.78 27.69 -21.66
N LEU A 172 -0.84 27.69 -20.70
CA LEU A 172 -0.85 28.70 -19.64
C LEU A 172 -0.29 30.04 -20.15
N PRO A 173 -0.95 31.17 -19.85
CA PRO A 173 -0.49 32.50 -20.29
C PRO A 173 0.76 32.98 -19.54
N PHE A 174 1.16 32.30 -18.46
CA PHE A 174 2.37 32.60 -17.68
C PHE A 174 3.06 31.29 -17.28
N PRO A 175 4.41 31.24 -17.31
CA PRO A 175 5.14 30.08 -16.80
C PRO A 175 4.87 29.91 -15.29
N PRO A 176 4.75 28.67 -14.79
CA PRO A 176 4.63 28.43 -13.35
C PRO A 176 5.85 28.99 -12.61
N GLN A 177 5.61 29.59 -11.44
CA GLN A 177 6.70 30.02 -10.56
C GLN A 177 7.55 28.81 -10.15
N ALA A 178 8.86 28.95 -10.30
CA ALA A 178 9.86 27.92 -10.02
C ALA A 178 10.05 27.73 -8.50
N ASP A 179 9.00 27.30 -7.80
CA ASP A 179 9.03 26.99 -6.37
C ASP A 179 8.59 25.54 -6.11
N GLN A 180 8.98 24.61 -6.99
CA GLN A 180 8.92 23.18 -6.66
C GLN A 180 10.27 22.53 -6.91
N PRO A 181 10.81 21.77 -5.93
CA PRO A 181 12.05 21.05 -6.13
C PRO A 181 11.88 20.12 -7.35
N THR A 182 12.79 20.25 -8.30
CA THR A 182 12.93 19.33 -9.43
C THR A 182 12.95 17.91 -8.91
N ALA A 183 12.23 17.00 -9.58
CA ALA A 183 12.14 15.57 -9.29
C ALA A 183 13.45 15.03 -8.70
N GLU A 184 13.50 14.92 -7.37
CA GLU A 184 14.58 14.23 -6.71
C GLU A 184 14.42 12.76 -7.07
N THR A 185 15.34 12.23 -7.87
CA THR A 185 15.38 10.81 -8.19
C THR A 185 15.50 10.02 -6.89
N ILE A 186 14.68 8.97 -6.73
CA ILE A 186 14.86 8.02 -5.65
C ILE A 186 16.20 7.29 -5.88
N ASP A 187 16.89 6.95 -4.79
CA ASP A 187 18.20 6.27 -4.80
C ASP A 187 18.23 5.06 -5.75
N PRO A 188 19.25 4.86 -6.60
CA PRO A 188 19.36 3.68 -7.47
C PRO A 188 19.45 2.33 -6.74
N LEU A 189 19.64 2.28 -5.42
CA LEU A 189 19.66 1.05 -4.60
C LEU A 189 18.28 0.36 -4.40
N LEU A 190 17.24 0.83 -5.10
CA LEU A 190 15.86 0.33 -4.99
C LEU A 190 15.58 -1.01 -5.66
N PHE A 191 16.43 -1.39 -6.63
CA PHE A 191 16.29 -2.65 -7.34
C PHE A 191 17.40 -3.58 -6.90
N SER A 192 17.05 -4.81 -6.55
CA SER A 192 18.06 -5.84 -6.35
C SER A 192 18.83 -6.07 -7.66
N PRO A 193 20.16 -6.29 -7.61
CA PRO A 193 20.97 -6.51 -8.80
C PRO A 193 20.50 -7.70 -9.65
#